data_AF-A0AAW0IBL7-F1
#
_entry.id   AF-A0AAW0IBL7-F1
#
_cell.length_a   1.000
_cell.length_b   1.000
_cell.length_c   1.000
_cell.angle_alpha   90.00
_cell.angle_beta   90.00
_cell.angle_gamma   90.00
#
_symmetry.space_group_name_H-M   'P 1'
#
loop_
_entity.id
_entity.type
_entity.pdbx_description
1 polymer ?
#
loop_
_entity_poly.entity_id
_entity_poly.type
_entity_poly.pdbx_seq_one_letter_code
_entity_poly.pdbx_strand_id
1 'polypeptide(L)'
;MVCKYLFKYATPGITGVSGAMLSEVLLISAPGKVILHGEHAVVHGKVALAVALNLRTFLLLRPQSNGKVSLSLPNIGIKQVWDVAELQLLDTSFLG
;
A
#
# COMPACT_ATOMS: atom_id res chain seq x y z
N MET A 1 -4.56 0.00 -18.16
CA MET A 1 -5.97 -0.46 -17.97
C MET A 1 -6.10 -1.75 -17.16
N VAL A 2 -5.20 -2.73 -17.30
CA VAL A 2 -5.19 -4.00 -16.52
C VAL A 2 -5.13 -3.82 -14.99
N CYS A 3 -4.51 -2.74 -14.51
CA CYS A 3 -4.34 -2.50 -13.07
C CYS A 3 -5.65 -2.17 -12.34
N LYS A 4 -6.70 -1.66 -13.02
CA LYS A 4 -7.96 -1.29 -12.36
C LYS A 4 -8.81 -2.51 -11.93
N TYR A 5 -8.67 -3.66 -12.61
CA TYR A 5 -9.55 -4.81 -12.37
C TYR A 5 -9.03 -5.79 -11.32
N LEU A 6 -7.73 -5.85 -11.04
CA LEU A 6 -7.20 -6.75 -10.00
C LEU A 6 -7.52 -6.30 -8.58
N PHE A 7 -7.58 -4.99 -8.33
CA PHE A 7 -7.89 -4.46 -7.00
C PHE A 7 -9.32 -4.78 -6.56
N LYS A 8 -10.21 -5.17 -7.48
CA LYS A 8 -11.61 -5.48 -7.15
C LYS A 8 -11.80 -6.88 -6.53
N TYR A 9 -10.82 -7.77 -6.63
CA TYR A 9 -10.91 -9.16 -6.16
C TYR A 9 -9.92 -9.49 -5.03
N ALA A 10 -9.19 -8.49 -4.51
CA ALA A 10 -8.49 -8.65 -3.25
C ALA A 10 -9.53 -8.86 -2.14
N THR A 11 -9.47 -10.02 -1.50
CA THR A 11 -10.31 -10.47 -0.37
C THR A 11 -10.70 -9.32 0.59
N PRO A 12 -11.97 -9.26 1.06
CA PRO A 12 -12.34 -8.40 2.18
C PRO A 12 -11.79 -9.01 3.47
N GLY A 13 -10.48 -8.82 3.71
CA GLY A 13 -9.77 -9.30 4.88
C GLY A 13 -9.42 -8.20 5.89
N ILE A 14 -10.06 -7.03 5.78
CA ILE A 14 -9.96 -5.97 6.79
C ILE A 14 -11.39 -5.66 7.23
N THR A 15 -11.93 -6.51 8.10
CA THR A 15 -13.12 -6.17 8.88
C THR A 15 -12.71 -5.10 9.90
N GLY A 16 -13.15 -3.87 9.65
CA GLY A 16 -13.29 -2.82 10.65
C GLY A 16 -11.99 -2.30 11.28
N VAL A 17 -11.33 -1.35 10.62
CA VAL A 17 -10.64 -0.29 11.36
C VAL A 17 -11.67 0.81 11.65
N SER A 18 -12.45 0.59 12.70
CA SER A 18 -13.00 1.69 13.50
C SER A 18 -11.85 2.62 13.85
N GLY A 19 -12.04 3.95 13.73
CA GLY A 19 -11.01 4.99 13.82
C GLY A 19 -10.35 5.17 15.20
N ALA A 20 -9.96 4.07 15.85
CA ALA A 20 -9.13 4.07 17.04
C ALA A 20 -7.66 3.99 16.62
N MET A 21 -6.83 4.89 17.17
CA MET A 21 -5.39 4.82 16.99
C MET A 21 -4.86 3.55 17.69
N LEU A 22 -4.31 2.62 16.92
CA LEU A 22 -3.73 1.40 17.46
C LEU A 22 -2.34 1.71 18.01
N SER A 23 -2.08 1.33 19.27
CA SER A 23 -0.77 1.45 19.93
C SER A 23 0.14 0.24 19.68
N GLU A 24 -0.37 -0.78 18.98
CA GLU A 24 0.34 -2.03 18.71
C GLU A 24 1.18 -1.96 17.43
N VAL A 25 2.17 -2.85 17.36
CA VAL A 25 2.96 -3.07 16.15
C VAL A 25 2.15 -3.89 15.15
N LEU A 26 1.95 -3.37 13.94
CA LEU A 26 1.22 -4.04 12.87
C LEU A 26 2.19 -4.64 11.85
N LEU A 27 2.08 -5.95 11.63
CA LEU A 27 2.77 -6.65 10.55
C LEU A 27 1.73 -7.05 9.49
N ILE A 28 1.86 -6.47 8.29
CA ILE A 28 0.96 -6.76 7.17
C ILE A 28 1.75 -7.27 5.96
N SER A 29 1.09 -8.06 5.11
CA SER A 29 1.67 -8.54 3.85
C SER A 29 0.67 -8.50 2.71
N ALA A 30 1.17 -8.27 1.49
CA ALA A 30 0.39 -8.31 0.27
C ALA A 30 1.10 -9.17 -0.80
N PRO A 31 0.37 -10.03 -1.56
CA PRO A 31 0.97 -10.84 -2.61
C PRO A 31 1.29 -10.01 -3.86
N GLY A 32 2.25 -10.50 -4.65
CA GLY A 32 2.47 -10.01 -6.01
C GLY A 32 1.34 -10.44 -6.96
N LYS A 33 1.40 -9.98 -8.21
CA LYS A 33 0.49 -10.43 -9.27
C LYS A 33 1.29 -10.93 -10.47
N VAL A 34 0.73 -11.88 -11.21
CA VAL A 34 1.20 -12.27 -12.55
C VAL A 34 0.03 -12.45 -13.49
N ILE A 35 0.21 -12.17 -14.77
CA ILE A 35 -0.78 -12.39 -15.82
C ILE A 35 -0.48 -13.76 -16.43
N LEU A 36 -1.40 -14.72 -16.30
CA LEU A 36 -1.25 -16.06 -16.87
C LEU A 36 -1.59 -16.09 -18.37
N HIS A 37 -2.58 -15.30 -18.79
CA HIS A 37 -3.01 -15.22 -20.18
C HIS A 37 -3.60 -13.87 -20.52
N GLY A 38 -3.49 -13.47 -21.79
CA GLY A 38 -4.12 -12.28 -22.35
C GLY A 38 -3.31 -11.00 -22.16
N GLU A 39 -1.99 -11.09 -22.00
CA GLU A 39 -1.11 -9.93 -21.80
C GLU A 39 -1.20 -8.91 -22.95
N HIS A 40 -1.25 -9.40 -24.20
CA HIS A 40 -1.47 -8.59 -25.40
C HIS A 40 -2.97 -8.42 -25.71
N ALA A 41 -3.80 -9.41 -25.37
CA ALA A 41 -5.23 -9.39 -25.68
C ALA A 41 -6.00 -8.31 -24.90
N VAL A 42 -5.60 -8.04 -23.66
CA VAL A 42 -6.23 -7.02 -22.80
C VAL A 42 -6.03 -5.59 -23.29
N VAL A 43 -5.00 -5.35 -24.09
CA VAL A 43 -4.77 -4.05 -24.74
C VAL A 43 -5.90 -3.75 -25.74
N HIS A 44 -6.51 -4.79 -26.31
CA HIS A 44 -7.63 -4.69 -27.25
C HIS A 44 -8.99 -4.97 -26.60
N GLY A 45 -9.10 -4.79 -25.27
CA GLY A 45 -10.35 -4.95 -24.53
C GLY A 45 -10.82 -6.40 -24.36
N LYS A 46 -9.94 -7.38 -24.59
CA LYS A 46 -10.25 -8.80 -24.35
C LYS A 46 -9.90 -9.20 -22.92
N VAL A 47 -10.48 -10.32 -22.47
CA VAL A 47 -10.28 -10.83 -21.10
C VAL A 47 -8.84 -11.29 -20.93
N ALA A 48 -8.27 -11.01 -19.75
CA ALA A 48 -7.00 -11.56 -19.29
C ALA A 48 -7.17 -12.21 -17.93
N LEU A 49 -6.40 -13.27 -17.69
CA LEU A 49 -6.36 -13.96 -16.41
C LEU A 49 -5.13 -13.53 -15.65
N ALA A 50 -5.32 -13.06 -14.43
CA ALA A 50 -4.22 -12.75 -13.53
C ALA A 50 -4.44 -13.39 -12.18
N VAL A 51 -3.33 -13.77 -11.54
CA VAL A 51 -3.34 -14.53 -10.30
C VAL A 51 -2.41 -13.90 -9.27
N ALA A 52 -2.74 -14.13 -8.00
CA ALA A 52 -1.88 -13.76 -6.90
C ALA A 52 -0.64 -14.65 -6.89
N LEU A 53 0.52 -14.03 -6.76
CA LEU A 53 1.80 -14.71 -6.73
C LEU A 53 2.33 -14.64 -5.29
N ASN A 54 2.77 -15.78 -4.74
CA ASN A 54 3.18 -15.89 -3.34
C ASN A 54 4.56 -15.25 -3.02
N LEU A 55 4.98 -14.25 -3.80
CA LEU A 55 6.08 -13.34 -3.49
C LEU A 55 5.45 -12.14 -2.79
N ARG A 56 5.52 -12.13 -1.47
CA ARG A 56 4.84 -11.14 -0.63
C ARG A 56 5.72 -9.96 -0.33
N THR A 57 5.13 -8.76 -0.39
CA THR A 57 5.70 -7.54 0.18
C THR A 57 5.21 -7.42 1.61
N PHE A 58 6.13 -7.17 2.54
CA PHE A 58 5.83 -7.00 3.96
C PHE A 58 5.96 -5.53 4.35
N LEU A 59 5.07 -5.08 5.24
CA LEU A 59 5.15 -3.77 5.88
C LEU A 59 5.02 -3.94 7.38
N LEU A 60 5.97 -3.34 8.10
CA LEU A 60 5.98 -3.28 9.57
C LEU A 60 5.69 -1.85 9.99
N LEU A 61 4.52 -1.62 10.56
CA LEU A 61 4.10 -0.33 11.10
C LEU A 61 4.27 -0.35 12.62
N ARG A 62 5.02 0.63 13.13
CA ARG A 62 5.25 0.81 14.57
C ARG A 62 4.79 2.21 14.97
N PRO A 63 3.84 2.34 15.90
CA PRO A 63 3.51 3.64 16.49
C PRO A 63 4.75 4.25 17.14
N GLN A 64 4.96 5.55 16.92
CA GLN A 64 6.01 6.33 17.57
C GLN A 64 5.38 7.54 18.25
N SER A 65 5.83 7.85 19.47
CA SER A 65 5.39 8.99 20.27
C SER A 65 6.28 10.22 20.13
N ASN A 66 7.31 10.16 19.28
CA ASN A 66 8.32 11.21 19.09
C ASN A 66 7.89 12.32 18.12
N GLY A 67 6.63 12.34 17.68
CA GLY A 67 6.11 13.33 16.73
C GLY A 67 6.70 13.22 15.32
N LYS A 68 7.32 12.09 14.97
CA LYS A 68 7.95 11.88 13.66
C LYS A 68 7.35 10.70 12.91
N VAL A 69 7.29 10.82 11.59
CA VAL A 69 6.97 9.72 10.68
C VAL A 69 8.25 9.29 9.99
N SER A 70 8.60 8.00 10.12
CA SER A 70 9.78 7.43 9.46
C SER A 70 9.37 6.36 8.45
N LEU A 71 9.91 6.46 7.23
CA LEU A 71 9.75 5.48 6.17
C LEU A 71 11.11 4.88 5.83
N SER A 72 11.21 3.56 5.93
CA SER A 72 12.40 2.81 5.55
C SER A 72 12.02 1.81 4.46
N LEU A 73 12.68 1.91 3.30
CA LEU A 73 12.52 1.04 2.15
C LEU A 73 13.87 0.35 1.86
N PRO A 74 14.19 -0.77 2.56
CA PRO A 74 15.51 -1.38 2.52
C PRO A 74 15.93 -1.83 1.11
N ASN A 75 14.98 -2.35 0.33
CA ASN A 75 15.24 -2.91 -1.01
C ASN A 75 15.76 -1.86 -2.02
N ILE A 76 15.51 -0.58 -1.77
CA ILE A 76 15.97 0.53 -2.61
C ILE A 76 16.87 1.51 -1.86
N GLY A 77 17.27 1.18 -0.62
CA GLY A 77 18.19 1.98 0.18
C GLY A 77 17.64 3.33 0.67
N ILE A 78 16.33 3.56 0.61
CA ILE A 78 15.73 4.84 1.00
C ILE A 78 15.31 4.82 2.47
N LYS A 79 15.72 5.86 3.21
CA LYS A 79 15.21 6.18 4.53
C LYS A 79 14.85 7.66 4.57
N GLN A 80 13.62 7.96 4.96
CA GLN A 80 13.11 9.32 5.07
C GLN A 80 12.42 9.47 6.42
N VAL A 81 12.55 10.66 7.01
CA VAL A 81 11.95 11.01 8.29
C VAL A 81 11.39 12.41 8.16
N TRP A 82 10.14 12.57 8.56
CA TRP A 82 9.44 13.85 8.57
C TRP A 82 8.93 14.16 9.97
N ASP A 83 8.90 15.44 10.30
CA ASP A 83 8.22 15.92 11.50
C ASP A 83 6.72 16.06 11.22
N VAL A 84 5.88 15.60 12.15
CA VAL A 84 4.42 15.66 11.98
C VAL A 84 3.94 17.12 11.95
N ALA A 85 4.57 18.02 12.72
CA ALA A 85 4.18 19.42 12.74
C ALA A 85 4.42 20.09 11.37
N GLU A 86 5.55 19.79 10.72
CA GLU A 86 5.87 20.30 9.38
C GLU A 86 4.91 19.76 8.31
N LEU A 87 4.56 18.47 8.38
CA LEU A 87 3.61 17.87 7.46
C LEU A 87 2.20 18.47 7.59
N GLN A 88 1.77 18.78 8.82
CA GLN A 88 0.47 19.43 9.06
C GLN A 88 0.41 20.84 8.47
N LEU A 89 1.50 21.59 8.49
CA LEU A 89 1.57 22.93 7.88
C LEU A 89 1.42 22.86 6.34
N LEU A 90 1.98 21.83 5.71
CA LEU A 90 1.81 21.60 4.28
C LEU A 90 0.35 21.28 3.92
N ASP A 91 -0.34 20.48 4.72
CA ASP A 91 -1.76 20.14 4.47
C ASP A 91 -2.64 21.40 4.43
N THR A 92 -2.43 22.32 5.37
CA THR A 92 -3.13 23.62 5.38
C THR A 92 -2.82 24.51 4.17
N SER A 93 -1.66 24.34 3.53
CA SER A 93 -1.27 25.15 2.35
C SER A 93 -1.94 24.70 1.05
N PHE A 94 -2.43 23.46 0.96
CA PHE A 94 -3.18 22.95 -0.20
C PHE A 94 -4.67 23.30 -0.17
N LEU A 95 -5.16 23.85 0.95
CA LEU A 95 -6.55 24.27 1.15
C LEU A 95 -6.76 25.79 0.94
N GLY A 96 -5.74 26.51 0.46
CA GLY A 96 -5.80 27.93 0.09
C GLY A 96 -6.09 28.16 -1.40
#